data_AF-A0A3D0VTD7-F1
#
_entry.id   AF-A0A3D0VTD7-F1
#
_cell.length_a   1.000
_cell.length_b   1.000
_cell.length_c   1.000
_cell.angle_alpha   90.00
_cell.angle_beta   90.00
_cell.angle_gamma   90.00
#
_symmetry.space_group_name_H-M   'P 1'
#
loop_
_entity.id
_entity.type
_entity.pdbx_description
1 polymer ?
#
loop_
_entity_poly.entity_id
_entity_poly.type
_entity_poly.pdbx_seq_one_letter_code
_entity_poly.pdbx_strand_id
1 'polypeptide(L)'
;MRELYSELILDLSKNPKNFCKIPHNKSSEGHNPLCGDSVEVFVNINEEGVIEDISFLGSGCAISKASASIMTHVMKNQKKADACNFIDNFMKMVKSETYDQKLLSKVAFLKNVSKHPSRIKCATLAWHALKEALGC
;
A
#
# COMPACT_ATOMS: atom_id res chain seq x y z
N MET A 1 -22.13 -4.30 7.78
CA MET A 1 -21.06 -3.48 7.13
C MET A 1 -19.64 -3.74 7.66
N ARG A 2 -19.42 -4.42 8.82
CA ARG A 2 -18.07 -4.85 9.26
C ARG A 2 -17.56 -6.13 8.57
N GLU A 3 -18.46 -6.98 8.12
CA GLU A 3 -18.13 -8.27 7.48
C GLU A 3 -17.44 -8.10 6.12
N LEU A 4 -17.97 -7.25 5.23
CA LEU A 4 -17.41 -7.02 3.88
C LEU A 4 -15.92 -6.61 3.88
N TYR A 5 -15.51 -5.75 4.81
CA TYR A 5 -14.11 -5.30 4.89
C TYR A 5 -13.18 -6.36 5.48
N SER A 6 -13.70 -7.19 6.37
CA SER A 6 -12.96 -8.32 6.91
C SER A 6 -12.76 -9.38 5.82
N GLU A 7 -13.78 -9.64 5.01
CA GLU A 7 -13.71 -10.52 3.84
C GLU A 7 -12.71 -10.02 2.79
N LEU A 8 -12.72 -8.72 2.47
CA LEU A 8 -11.78 -8.14 1.51
C LEU A 8 -10.32 -8.26 1.99
N ILE A 9 -10.03 -8.00 3.27
CA ILE A 9 -8.69 -8.18 3.83
C ILE A 9 -8.28 -9.65 3.72
N LEU A 10 -9.18 -10.58 4.05
CA LEU A 10 -8.90 -12.01 3.96
C LEU A 10 -8.65 -12.44 2.51
N ASP A 11 -9.48 -12.01 1.55
CA ASP A 11 -9.29 -12.33 0.14
C ASP A 11 -7.97 -11.79 -0.41
N LEU A 12 -7.69 -10.50 -0.21
CA LEU A 12 -6.42 -9.89 -0.66
C LEU A 12 -5.19 -10.50 0.05
N SER A 13 -5.35 -11.02 1.26
CA SER A 13 -4.26 -11.74 1.95
C SER A 13 -4.01 -13.14 1.39
N LYS A 14 -5.05 -13.83 0.91
CA LYS A 14 -4.95 -15.17 0.32
C LYS A 14 -4.53 -15.10 -1.15
N ASN A 15 -5.10 -14.15 -1.89
CA ASN A 15 -4.94 -13.97 -3.33
C ASN A 15 -4.42 -12.55 -3.64
N PRO A 16 -3.20 -12.19 -3.17
CA PRO A 16 -2.65 -10.86 -3.38
C PRO A 16 -2.47 -10.55 -4.88
N LYS A 17 -2.78 -9.31 -5.25
CA LYS A 17 -2.58 -8.78 -6.60
C LYS A 17 -1.15 -8.30 -6.78
N ASN A 18 -0.59 -8.55 -7.96
CA ASN A 18 0.78 -8.18 -8.33
C ASN A 18 1.83 -8.67 -7.32
N PHE A 19 1.67 -9.93 -6.87
CA PHE A 19 2.59 -10.59 -5.94
C PHE A 19 3.64 -11.40 -6.72
N CYS A 20 4.64 -10.70 -7.25
CA CYS A 20 5.72 -11.28 -8.03
C CYS A 20 6.88 -10.30 -8.09
N LYS A 21 8.02 -10.75 -8.60
CA LYS A 21 9.11 -9.87 -9.03
C LYS A 21 8.94 -9.54 -10.51
N ILE A 22 9.08 -8.28 -10.87
CA ILE A 22 8.99 -7.77 -12.25
C ILE A 22 10.28 -7.04 -12.63
N PRO A 23 10.57 -6.84 -13.93
CA PRO A 23 11.53 -5.82 -14.37
C PRO A 23 11.13 -4.45 -13.81
N HIS A 24 12.06 -3.76 -13.18
CA HIS A 24 11.82 -2.51 -12.48
C HIS A 24 13.05 -1.60 -12.58
N ASN A 25 12.83 -0.30 -12.45
CA ASN A 25 13.90 0.70 -12.36
C ASN A 25 14.00 1.36 -10.98
N LYS A 26 13.04 1.06 -10.10
CA LYS A 26 13.01 1.52 -8.70
C LYS A 26 12.50 0.39 -7.80
N SER A 27 13.06 0.31 -6.60
CA SER A 27 12.57 -0.57 -5.54
C SER A 27 12.92 -0.03 -4.17
N SER A 28 12.22 -0.52 -3.14
CA SER A 28 12.54 -0.28 -1.74
C SER A 28 11.93 -1.38 -0.87
N GLU A 29 12.57 -1.63 0.26
CA GLU A 29 12.19 -2.64 1.24
C GLU A 29 11.67 -1.99 2.53
N GLY A 30 10.77 -2.68 3.21
CA GLY A 30 10.26 -2.27 4.51
C GLY A 30 10.16 -3.45 5.46
N HIS A 31 10.50 -3.23 6.73
CA HIS A 31 10.34 -4.22 7.79
C HIS A 31 9.57 -3.66 9.00
N ASN A 32 8.60 -4.43 9.49
CA ASN A 32 7.84 -4.15 10.71
C ASN A 32 8.04 -5.28 11.74
N PRO A 33 9.05 -5.17 12.63
CA PRO A 33 9.39 -6.24 13.57
C PRO A 33 8.29 -6.54 14.60
N LEU A 34 7.38 -5.58 14.87
CA LEU A 34 6.27 -5.79 15.81
C LEU A 34 5.30 -6.90 15.38
N CYS A 35 5.18 -7.15 14.08
CA CYS A 35 4.34 -8.21 13.53
C CYS A 35 5.13 -9.20 12.66
N GLY A 36 6.45 -9.02 12.56
CA GLY A 36 7.31 -9.79 11.66
C GLY A 36 7.02 -9.55 10.18
N ASP A 37 6.39 -8.42 9.81
CA ASP A 37 6.07 -8.15 8.41
C ASP A 37 7.32 -7.67 7.65
N SER A 38 7.48 -8.13 6.41
CA SER A 38 8.48 -7.67 5.45
C SER A 38 7.80 -7.44 4.09
N VAL A 39 8.23 -6.41 3.38
CA VAL A 39 7.77 -6.11 2.02
C VAL A 39 8.91 -5.57 1.19
N GLU A 40 8.99 -5.98 -0.07
CA GLU A 40 9.82 -5.37 -1.10
C GLU A 40 8.88 -4.91 -2.22
N VAL A 41 8.95 -3.63 -2.57
CA VAL A 41 8.10 -3.03 -3.61
C VAL A 41 8.95 -2.77 -4.84
N PHE A 42 8.48 -3.23 -6.00
CA PHE A 42 9.13 -3.03 -7.29
C PHE A 42 8.28 -2.11 -8.16
N VAL A 43 8.89 -1.09 -8.75
CA VAL A 43 8.21 -0.09 -9.57
C VAL A 43 8.97 0.12 -10.88
N ASN A 44 8.24 0.06 -11.99
CA ASN A 44 8.73 0.53 -13.28
C ASN A 44 8.04 1.86 -13.63
N ILE A 45 8.83 2.93 -13.74
CA ILE A 45 8.34 4.28 -14.07
C ILE A 45 8.95 4.72 -15.40
N ASN A 46 8.12 5.17 -16.33
CA ASN A 46 8.63 5.69 -17.61
C ASN A 46 9.13 7.13 -17.50
N GLU A 47 9.65 7.66 -18.61
CA GLU A 47 10.24 9.00 -18.69
C GLU A 47 9.22 10.12 -18.41
N GLU A 48 7.92 9.87 -18.64
CA GLU A 48 6.82 10.80 -18.32
C GLU A 48 6.42 10.78 -16.84
N GLY A 49 7.06 9.91 -16.04
CA GLY A 49 6.77 9.75 -14.62
C GLY A 49 5.52 8.91 -14.34
N VAL A 50 5.05 8.07 -15.28
CA VAL A 50 3.92 7.16 -15.09
C VAL A 50 4.41 5.82 -14.54
N ILE A 51 3.73 5.30 -13.51
CA ILE A 51 3.97 3.97 -12.96
C ILE A 51 3.34 2.93 -13.91
N GLU A 52 4.11 2.42 -14.85
CA GLU A 52 3.64 1.45 -15.85
C GLU A 52 3.39 0.08 -15.23
N ASP A 53 4.25 -0.31 -14.28
CA ASP A 53 4.05 -1.55 -13.54
C ASP A 53 4.53 -1.42 -12.10
N ILE A 54 3.86 -2.15 -11.22
CA ILE A 54 4.12 -2.16 -9.79
C ILE A 54 3.73 -3.51 -9.20
N SER A 55 4.65 -4.10 -8.45
CA SER A 55 4.46 -5.38 -7.78
C SER A 55 5.13 -5.38 -6.41
N PHE A 56 4.88 -6.43 -5.64
CA PHE A 56 5.54 -6.62 -4.37
C PHE A 56 5.85 -8.09 -4.10
N LEU A 57 6.88 -8.32 -3.29
CA LEU A 57 7.10 -9.57 -2.58
C LEU A 57 7.15 -9.30 -1.08
N GLY A 58 7.02 -10.34 -0.27
CA GLY A 58 7.10 -10.22 1.18
C GLY A 58 6.24 -11.21 1.93
N SER A 59 6.38 -11.15 3.25
CA SER A 59 5.66 -11.99 4.20
C SER A 59 5.12 -11.12 5.32
N GLY A 60 3.93 -11.42 5.83
CA GLY A 60 3.35 -10.64 6.91
C GLY A 60 1.92 -11.04 7.21
N CYS A 61 1.34 -10.35 8.19
CA CYS A 61 -0.04 -10.56 8.58
C CYS A 61 -1.03 -10.19 7.45
N ALA A 62 -2.28 -10.62 7.59
CA ALA A 62 -3.32 -10.39 6.59
C ALA A 62 -3.50 -8.91 6.21
N ILE A 63 -3.40 -7.99 7.18
CA ILE A 63 -3.50 -6.54 6.92
C ILE A 63 -2.34 -6.05 6.07
N SER A 64 -1.10 -6.48 6.36
CA SER A 64 0.08 -6.05 5.62
C SER A 64 0.01 -6.50 4.17
N LYS A 65 -0.29 -7.78 3.93
CA LYS A 65 -0.43 -8.34 2.58
C LYS A 65 -1.62 -7.73 1.82
N ALA A 66 -2.76 -7.54 2.47
CA ALA A 66 -3.92 -6.89 1.84
C ALA A 66 -3.63 -5.43 1.48
N SER A 67 -2.93 -4.70 2.35
CA SER A 67 -2.54 -3.31 2.11
C SER A 67 -1.57 -3.18 0.93
N ALA A 68 -0.53 -4.03 0.88
CA ALA A 68 0.39 -4.08 -0.25
C ALA A 68 -0.34 -4.44 -1.56
N SER A 69 -1.23 -5.43 -1.52
CA SER A 69 -2.02 -5.84 -2.67
C SER A 69 -2.93 -4.75 -3.23
N ILE A 70 -3.64 -4.00 -2.38
CA ILE A 70 -4.50 -2.92 -2.88
C ILE A 70 -3.66 -1.73 -3.35
N MET A 71 -2.54 -1.45 -2.68
CA MET A 71 -1.60 -0.40 -3.08
C MET A 71 -1.12 -0.59 -4.52
N THR A 72 -0.63 -1.78 -4.88
CA THR A 72 -0.17 -2.05 -6.25
C THR A 72 -1.30 -1.86 -7.27
N HIS A 73 -2.53 -2.26 -6.93
CA HIS A 73 -3.69 -2.08 -7.80
C HIS A 73 -4.06 -0.60 -8.02
N VAL A 74 -4.00 0.23 -6.97
CA VAL A 74 -4.41 1.65 -7.09
C VAL A 74 -3.32 2.55 -7.67
N MET A 75 -2.04 2.16 -7.53
CA MET A 75 -0.89 2.96 -7.97
C MET A 75 -0.50 2.69 -9.43
N LYS A 76 -0.86 1.53 -9.98
CA LYS A 76 -0.60 1.22 -11.40
C LYS A 76 -1.29 2.25 -12.31
N ASN A 77 -0.57 2.68 -13.34
CA ASN A 77 -0.96 3.72 -14.30
C ASN A 77 -1.18 5.11 -13.70
N GLN A 78 -0.73 5.37 -12.46
CA GLN A 78 -0.74 6.72 -11.89
C GLN A 78 0.56 7.46 -12.21
N LYS A 79 0.49 8.78 -12.32
CA LYS A 79 1.70 9.61 -12.31
C LYS A 79 2.34 9.60 -10.93
N LYS A 80 3.67 9.64 -10.87
CA LYS A 80 4.45 9.71 -9.63
C LYS A 80 3.93 10.81 -8.69
N ALA A 81 3.66 12.00 -9.23
CA ALA A 81 3.16 13.13 -8.42
C ALA A 81 1.81 12.82 -7.75
N ASP A 82 0.88 12.23 -8.50
CA ASP A 82 -0.44 11.83 -7.99
C ASP A 82 -0.32 10.69 -6.96
N ALA A 83 0.57 9.73 -7.21
CA ALA A 83 0.88 8.65 -6.29
C ALA A 83 1.43 9.20 -4.96
N CYS A 84 2.38 10.14 -4.99
CA CYS A 84 2.91 10.78 -3.78
C CYS A 84 1.80 11.52 -2.99
N ASN A 85 0.95 12.29 -3.68
CA ASN A 85 -0.18 12.96 -3.03
C ASN A 85 -1.19 11.95 -2.44
N PHE A 86 -1.44 10.83 -3.12
CA PHE A 86 -2.29 9.75 -2.62
C PHE A 86 -1.70 9.15 -1.35
N ILE A 87 -0.40 8.81 -1.35
CA ILE A 87 0.29 8.25 -0.19
C ILE A 87 0.20 9.21 1.00
N ASP A 88 0.41 10.51 0.80
CA ASP A 88 0.29 11.51 1.86
C ASP A 88 -1.12 11.58 2.44
N ASN A 89 -2.15 11.53 1.58
CA ASN A 89 -3.53 11.45 2.03
C ASN A 89 -3.80 10.14 2.80
N PHE A 90 -3.27 9.02 2.34
CA PHE A 90 -3.38 7.74 3.03
C PHE A 90 -2.75 7.79 4.43
N MET A 91 -1.56 8.38 4.55
CA MET A 91 -0.87 8.58 5.84
C MET A 91 -1.67 9.49 6.78
N LYS A 92 -2.32 10.54 6.26
CA LYS A 92 -3.25 11.39 7.03
C LYS A 92 -4.48 10.61 7.50
N MET A 93 -5.06 9.77 6.63
CA MET A 93 -6.21 8.94 6.96
C MET A 93 -5.93 7.99 8.13
N VAL A 94 -4.79 7.28 8.12
CA VAL A 94 -4.44 6.33 9.20
C VAL A 94 -4.09 7.03 10.51
N LYS A 95 -3.62 8.28 10.46
CA LYS A 95 -3.39 9.15 11.63
C LYS A 95 -4.67 9.84 12.13
N SER A 96 -5.80 9.62 11.47
CA SER A 96 -7.07 10.31 11.76
C SER A 96 -6.99 11.84 11.62
N GLU A 97 -6.14 12.32 10.71
CA GLU A 97 -6.04 13.73 10.31
C GLU A 97 -7.02 14.05 9.16
N THR A 98 -7.03 15.29 8.69
CA THR A 98 -7.85 15.71 7.53
C THR A 98 -7.24 15.20 6.21
N TYR A 99 -8.03 14.52 5.38
CA TYR A 99 -7.63 13.98 4.07
C TYR A 99 -8.79 14.08 3.06
N ASP A 100 -8.47 13.89 1.77
CA ASP A 100 -9.48 13.76 0.72
C ASP A 100 -10.12 12.36 0.71
N GLN A 101 -11.37 12.26 1.14
CA GLN A 101 -12.11 11.00 1.19
C GLN A 101 -12.43 10.43 -0.20
N LYS A 102 -12.62 11.28 -1.22
CA LYS A 102 -12.94 10.82 -2.58
C LYS A 102 -11.73 10.12 -3.19
N LEU A 103 -10.54 10.72 -2.99
CA LEU A 103 -9.27 10.17 -3.43
C LEU A 103 -9.04 8.75 -2.88
N LEU A 104 -9.31 8.54 -1.59
CA LEU A 104 -9.01 7.28 -0.89
C LEU A 104 -10.15 6.25 -0.90
N SER A 105 -11.22 6.47 -1.68
CA SER A 105 -12.39 5.58 -1.70
C SER A 105 -12.06 4.09 -1.87
N LYS A 106 -11.07 3.76 -2.72
CA LYS A 106 -10.61 2.38 -2.98
C LYS A 106 -9.86 1.72 -1.81
N VAL A 107 -9.34 2.52 -0.87
CA VAL A 107 -8.58 2.04 0.30
C VAL A 107 -9.29 2.39 1.62
N ALA A 108 -10.53 2.89 1.55
CA ALA A 108 -11.29 3.35 2.71
C ALA A 108 -11.55 2.23 3.75
N PHE A 109 -11.49 0.97 3.35
CA PHE A 109 -11.57 -0.17 4.28
C PHE A 109 -10.44 -0.21 5.31
N LEU A 110 -9.27 0.35 4.97
CA LEU A 110 -8.12 0.48 5.88
C LEU A 110 -8.29 1.61 6.89
N LYS A 111 -9.28 2.51 6.74
CA LYS A 111 -9.54 3.62 7.67
C LYS A 111 -9.67 3.16 9.12
N ASN A 112 -10.32 2.01 9.35
CA ASN A 112 -10.56 1.51 10.71
C ASN A 112 -9.30 0.99 11.41
N VAL A 113 -8.17 0.82 10.71
CA VAL A 113 -6.89 0.49 11.36
C VAL A 113 -6.44 1.59 12.32
N SER A 114 -6.85 2.85 12.15
CA SER A 114 -6.53 3.92 13.10
C SER A 114 -7.07 3.66 14.51
N LYS A 115 -8.11 2.82 14.65
CA LYS A 115 -8.66 2.37 15.93
C LYS A 115 -7.85 1.25 16.59
N HIS A 116 -6.84 0.73 15.90
CA HIS A 116 -5.98 -0.36 16.35
C HIS A 116 -4.50 0.04 16.20
N PRO A 117 -3.94 0.81 17.16
CA PRO A 117 -2.60 1.37 17.05
C PRO A 117 -1.50 0.35 16.73
N SER A 118 -1.59 -0.85 17.31
CA SER A 118 -0.66 -1.96 17.05
C SER A 118 -0.66 -2.46 15.59
N ARG A 119 -1.71 -2.15 14.82
CA ARG A 119 -1.89 -2.59 13.42
C ARG A 119 -1.65 -1.48 12.41
N ILE A 120 -1.40 -0.24 12.85
CA ILE A 120 -1.10 0.88 11.95
C ILE A 120 0.12 0.57 11.09
N LYS A 121 1.21 0.09 11.69
CA LYS A 121 2.43 -0.27 10.95
C LYS A 121 2.21 -1.37 9.92
N CYS A 122 1.33 -2.35 10.22
CA CYS A 122 0.95 -3.36 9.23
C CYS A 122 0.31 -2.72 8.00
N ALA A 123 -0.61 -1.77 8.19
CA ALA A 123 -1.31 -1.12 7.09
C ALA A 123 -0.43 -0.14 6.31
N THR A 124 0.55 0.51 6.94
CA THR A 124 1.35 1.57 6.29
C THR A 124 2.66 1.09 5.68
N LEU A 125 3.13 -0.12 6.02
CA LEU A 125 4.47 -0.59 5.64
C LEU A 125 4.74 -0.51 4.14
N ALA A 126 3.86 -1.09 3.31
CA ALA A 126 4.03 -1.08 1.85
C ALA A 126 3.99 0.33 1.27
N TRP A 127 3.17 1.21 1.85
CA TRP A 127 3.06 2.60 1.41
C TRP A 127 4.32 3.40 1.73
N HIS A 128 4.99 3.14 2.86
CA HIS A 128 6.29 3.73 3.16
C HIS A 128 7.36 3.27 2.19
N ALA A 129 7.44 1.96 1.92
CA ALA A 129 8.40 1.42 0.94
C ALA A 129 8.15 2.00 -0.46
N LEU A 130 6.88 2.09 -0.90
CA LEU A 130 6.56 2.75 -2.17
C LEU A 130 6.99 4.23 -2.17
N LYS A 131 6.69 4.96 -1.10
CA LYS A 131 7.05 6.39 -0.99
C LYS A 131 8.56 6.59 -1.19
N GLU A 132 9.36 5.78 -0.51
CA GLU A 132 10.81 5.76 -0.62
C GLU A 132 11.27 5.38 -2.04
N ALA A 133 10.71 4.33 -2.65
CA ALA A 133 11.03 3.93 -4.02
C ALA A 133 10.72 5.05 -5.03
N LEU A 134 9.65 5.80 -4.82
CA LEU A 134 9.30 6.95 -5.66
C LEU A 134 10.23 8.13 -5.42
N GLY A 135 10.87 8.25 -4.26
CA GLY A 135 11.66 9.42 -3.88
C GLY A 135 10.77 10.64 -3.62
N CYS A 136 9.67 10.40 -2.91
CA CYS A 136 8.92 11.40 -2.17
C CYS A 136 8.83 10.92 -0.71
#